data_AF-A0A198UFW3-F1
#
_entry.id   AF-A0A198UFW3-F1
#
_cell.length_a   1.000
_cell.length_b   1.000
_cell.length_c   1.000
_cell.angle_alpha   90.00
_cell.angle_beta   90.00
_cell.angle_gamma   90.00
#
_symmetry.space_group_name_H-M   'P 1'
#
loop_
_entity.id
_entity.type
_entity.pdbx_description
1 polymer ?
#
loop_
_entity_poly.entity_id
_entity_poly.type
_entity_poly.pdbx_seq_one_letter_code
_entity_poly.pdbx_strand_id
1 'polypeptide(L)'
;MVDEDNRFHAVQLWVALPMDKQIQPSFHHYPDLPTWQSQGIRYALTTGSYTDGETYTAPTLQYSKLVGLDVIFDEYGTANLSFEAGMEYGILIINGEVIHEGETFVQDELMRFETS
;
A
#
# COMPACT_ATOMS: atom_id res chain seq x y z
N MET A 1 -21.87 19.80 22.53
CA MET A 1 -20.99 20.06 21.38
C MET A 1 -20.33 18.72 21.08
N VAL A 2 -20.88 17.97 20.14
CA VAL A 2 -20.24 16.75 19.62
C VAL A 2 -19.32 17.26 18.51
N ASP A 3 -18.04 16.91 18.54
CA ASP A 3 -17.14 17.21 17.43
C ASP A 3 -17.74 16.65 16.13
N GLU A 4 -17.98 17.53 15.15
CA GLU A 4 -18.47 17.17 13.82
C GLU A 4 -17.39 16.43 12.97
N ASP A 5 -16.19 16.22 13.50
CA ASP A 5 -15.04 15.69 12.75
C ASP A 5 -14.60 14.27 13.17
N ASN A 6 -15.56 13.42 13.55
CA ASN A 6 -15.32 11.99 13.76
C ASN A 6 -15.26 11.21 12.42
N ARG A 7 -14.48 11.74 11.46
CA ARG A 7 -14.32 11.15 10.13
C ARG A 7 -13.26 10.05 10.17
N PHE A 8 -13.69 8.82 9.93
CA PHE A 8 -12.80 7.67 9.72
C PHE A 8 -12.52 7.52 8.22
N HIS A 9 -11.24 7.52 7.84
CA HIS A 9 -10.80 7.25 6.48
C HIS A 9 -9.90 6.01 6.48
N ALA A 10 -10.28 4.99 5.73
CA ALA A 10 -9.55 3.73 5.64
C ALA A 10 -9.79 3.06 4.29
N VAL A 11 -8.84 2.21 3.90
CA VAL A 11 -8.94 1.36 2.73
C VAL A 11 -9.27 -0.06 3.18
N GLN A 12 -10.28 -0.67 2.57
CA GLN A 12 -10.61 -2.07 2.79
C GLN A 12 -10.42 -2.86 1.49
N LEU A 13 -9.62 -3.92 1.55
CA LEU A 13 -9.31 -4.81 0.44
C LEU A 13 -9.75 -6.23 0.76
N TRP A 14 -10.19 -6.96 -0.26
CA TRP A 14 -10.47 -8.40 -0.16
C TRP A 14 -9.46 -9.17 -1.01
N VAL A 15 -8.68 -10.03 -0.38
CA VAL A 15 -7.68 -10.87 -1.05
C VAL A 15 -8.25 -12.26 -1.22
N ALA A 16 -8.29 -12.74 -2.47
CA ALA A 16 -8.74 -14.09 -2.77
C ALA A 16 -7.78 -15.12 -2.17
N LEU A 17 -8.33 -16.12 -1.48
CA LEU A 17 -7.53 -17.21 -0.93
C LEU A 17 -7.17 -18.22 -2.03
N PRO A 18 -6.01 -18.90 -1.92
CA PRO A 18 -5.63 -19.95 -2.85
C PRO A 18 -6.62 -21.12 -2.81
N MET A 19 -7.03 -21.62 -3.98
CA MET A 19 -8.08 -22.64 -4.11
C MET A 19 -7.65 -24.06 -3.69
N ASP A 20 -6.34 -24.31 -3.62
CA ASP A 20 -5.76 -25.61 -3.29
C ASP A 20 -5.60 -25.87 -1.78
N LYS A 21 -6.04 -24.93 -0.94
CA LYS A 21 -5.87 -24.99 0.51
C LYS A 21 -7.16 -24.68 1.25
N GLN A 22 -7.47 -25.48 2.26
CA GLN A 22 -8.50 -25.14 3.23
C GLN A 22 -7.88 -24.31 4.36
N ILE A 23 -8.30 -23.05 4.45
CA ILE A 23 -7.82 -22.10 5.45
C ILE A 23 -8.92 -21.89 6.49
N GLN A 24 -8.60 -22.08 7.77
CA GLN A 24 -9.55 -21.83 8.85
C GLN A 24 -9.77 -20.32 9.03
N PRO A 25 -11.00 -19.87 9.31
CA PRO A 25 -11.26 -18.48 9.64
C PRO A 25 -10.42 -18.04 10.84
N SER A 26 -9.75 -16.90 10.71
CA SER A 26 -8.98 -16.29 11.79
C SER A 26 -8.96 -14.78 11.63
N PHE A 27 -8.70 -14.08 12.73
CA PHE A 27 -8.55 -12.62 12.76
C PHE A 27 -7.20 -12.30 13.40
N HIS A 28 -6.44 -11.43 12.74
CA HIS A 28 -5.13 -10.99 13.20
C HIS A 28 -5.10 -9.47 13.15
N HIS A 29 -4.67 -8.86 14.26
CA HIS A 29 -4.49 -7.41 14.38
C HIS A 29 -3.00 -7.11 14.46
N TYR A 30 -2.52 -6.22 13.60
CA TYR A 30 -1.11 -5.83 13.49
C TYR A 30 -0.98 -4.33 13.79
N PRO A 31 -0.78 -3.94 15.06
CA PRO A 31 -0.67 -2.52 15.43
C PRO A 31 0.68 -1.91 15.04
N ASP A 32 1.72 -2.75 14.97
CA ASP A 32 3.09 -2.33 14.67
C ASP A 32 3.46 -2.84 13.27
N LEU A 33 3.61 -1.91 12.33
CA LEU A 33 4.03 -2.18 10.95
C LEU A 33 5.41 -1.56 10.71
N PRO A 34 6.24 -2.15 9.82
CA PRO A 34 7.48 -1.51 9.40
C PRO A 34 7.17 -0.15 8.75
N THR A 35 7.80 0.90 9.27
CA THR A 35 7.73 2.25 8.72
C THR A 35 9.12 2.83 8.55
N TRP A 36 9.34 3.59 7.49
CA TRP A 36 10.60 4.30 7.27
C TRP A 36 10.37 5.63 6.55
N GLN A 37 11.43 6.44 6.49
CA GLN A 37 11.45 7.69 5.74
C GLN A 37 12.60 7.67 4.73
N SER A 38 12.30 8.07 3.50
CA SER A 38 13.30 8.20 2.44
C SER A 38 12.93 9.41 1.58
N GLN A 39 13.89 10.29 1.35
CA GLN A 39 13.71 11.50 0.51
C GLN A 39 12.53 12.40 0.94
N GLY A 40 12.23 12.48 2.24
CA GLY A 40 11.11 13.27 2.77
C GLY A 40 9.73 12.62 2.61
N ILE A 41 9.68 11.36 2.18
CA ILE A 41 8.45 10.58 2.01
C ILE A 41 8.39 9.53 3.13
N ARG A 42 7.20 9.39 3.73
CA ARG A 42 6.93 8.38 4.77
C ARG A 42 6.30 7.15 4.14
N TYR A 43 6.79 6.00 4.55
CA TYR A 43 6.32 4.71 4.05
C TYR A 43 5.84 3.85 5.22
N ALA A 44 4.78 3.07 4.99
CA ALA A 44 4.37 1.99 5.88
C ALA A 44 4.06 0.72 5.08
N LEU A 45 4.73 -0.39 5.41
CA LEU A 45 4.53 -1.67 4.75
C LEU A 45 3.40 -2.44 5.44
N THR A 46 2.24 -2.49 4.79
CA THR A 46 1.02 -3.10 5.34
C THR A 46 0.97 -4.60 5.11
N THR A 47 1.61 -5.11 4.05
CA THR A 47 1.79 -6.54 3.80
C THR A 47 2.94 -6.80 2.84
N GLY A 48 3.51 -8.01 2.88
CA GLY A 48 4.58 -8.41 1.97
C GLY A 48 5.98 -8.05 2.45
N SER A 49 6.90 -7.98 1.49
CA SER A 49 8.27 -7.52 1.68
C SER A 49 8.59 -6.47 0.62
N TYR A 50 9.33 -5.43 0.98
CA TYR A 50 9.69 -4.33 0.09
C TYR A 50 11.12 -3.87 0.38
N THR A 51 11.87 -3.50 -0.66
CA THR A 51 13.28 -3.07 -0.52
C THR A 51 13.43 -1.62 -0.96
N ASP A 52 13.93 -0.78 -0.06
CA ASP A 52 14.36 0.60 -0.31
C ASP A 52 15.64 0.86 0.49
N GLY A 53 16.79 0.65 -0.17
CA GLY A 53 18.11 0.58 0.47
C GLY A 53 18.30 -0.70 1.30
N GLU A 54 17.39 -0.97 2.24
CA GLU A 54 17.28 -2.21 3.00
C GLU A 54 15.92 -2.90 2.79
N THR A 55 15.80 -4.15 3.21
CA THR A 55 14.57 -4.95 3.04
C THR A 55 13.70 -4.90 4.29
N TYR A 56 12.47 -4.43 4.13
CA TYR A 56 11.41 -4.45 5.13
C TYR A 56 10.48 -5.63 4.88
N THR A 57 9.97 -6.24 5.94
CA THR A 57 8.99 -7.35 5.85
C THR A 57 7.90 -7.14 6.89
N ALA A 58 6.66 -7.08 6.43
CA ALA A 58 5.51 -6.96 7.32
C ALA A 58 5.27 -8.27 8.08
N PRO A 59 4.82 -8.23 9.34
CA PRO A 59 4.50 -9.42 10.12
C PRO A 59 3.18 -10.08 9.71
N THR A 60 2.54 -9.59 8.65
CA THR A 60 1.19 -9.98 8.26
C THR A 60 1.13 -11.36 7.63
N LEU A 61 0.09 -12.11 8.01
CA LEU A 61 -0.18 -13.42 7.45
C LEU A 61 -0.57 -13.30 5.98
N GLN A 62 0.10 -14.06 5.12
CA GLN A 62 -0.12 -14.06 3.68
C GLN A 62 -0.32 -15.48 3.16
N TYR A 63 -1.34 -15.65 2.32
CA TYR A 63 -1.64 -16.92 1.65
C TYR A 63 -1.34 -16.88 0.15
N SER A 64 -1.21 -15.69 -0.41
CA SER A 64 -0.79 -15.38 -1.77
C SER A 64 0.27 -14.28 -1.71
N LYS A 65 1.19 -14.26 -2.67
CA LYS A 65 2.22 -13.23 -2.74
C LYS A 65 1.55 -11.88 -3.04
N LEU A 66 1.78 -10.90 -2.18
CA LEU A 66 1.21 -9.55 -2.27
C LEU A 66 2.15 -8.57 -1.57
N VAL A 67 2.22 -7.34 -2.08
CA VAL A 67 2.83 -6.23 -1.35
C VAL A 67 1.80 -5.11 -1.21
N GLY A 68 1.76 -4.50 -0.03
CA GLY A 68 0.94 -3.34 0.26
C GLY A 68 1.80 -2.27 0.91
N LEU A 69 1.88 -1.11 0.28
CA LEU A 69 2.73 -0.01 0.73
C LEU A 69 1.87 1.25 0.80
N ASP A 70 1.80 1.86 1.98
CA ASP A 70 1.27 3.21 2.15
C ASP A 70 2.41 4.22 1.95
N VAL A 71 2.14 5.26 1.17
CA VAL A 71 3.12 6.26 0.72
C VAL A 71 2.56 7.65 0.97
N ILE A 72 3.21 8.39 1.87
CA ILE A 72 2.73 9.69 2.32
C ILE A 72 3.80 10.74 2.08
N PHE A 73 3.42 11.78 1.34
CA PHE A 73 4.23 12.96 1.06
C PHE A 73 3.87 14.06 2.06
N ASP A 74 4.82 14.50 2.88
CA ASP A 74 4.60 15.66 3.75
C ASP A 74 4.73 16.98 2.94
N GLU A 75 5.46 16.95 1.82
CA GLU A 75 5.62 18.03 0.86
C GLU A 75 5.61 17.47 -0.59
N TYR A 76 5.40 18.32 -1.59
CA TYR A 76 5.46 17.92 -3.01
C TYR A 76 6.80 17.27 -3.33
N GLY A 77 6.78 16.09 -3.96
CA GLY A 77 7.99 15.37 -4.30
C GLY A 77 7.76 14.20 -5.26
N THR A 78 8.80 13.41 -5.48
CA THR A 78 8.78 12.24 -6.35
C THR A 78 9.19 10.99 -5.58
N ALA A 79 8.31 9.99 -5.53
CA ALA A 79 8.67 8.65 -5.07
C ALA A 79 9.29 7.84 -6.21
N ASN A 80 10.40 7.17 -5.94
CA ASN A 80 10.99 6.18 -6.84
C ASN A 80 10.70 4.79 -6.28
N LEU A 81 9.60 4.19 -6.70
CA LEU A 81 9.16 2.90 -6.20
C LEU A 81 9.79 1.76 -7.02
N SER A 82 10.24 0.72 -6.32
CA SER A 82 10.77 -0.50 -6.94
C SER A 82 9.69 -1.55 -7.05
N PHE A 83 9.54 -2.15 -8.22
CA PHE A 83 8.52 -3.16 -8.47
C PHE A 83 9.18 -4.47 -8.90
N GLU A 84 8.66 -5.59 -8.40
CA GLU A 84 9.01 -6.92 -8.90
C GLU A 84 8.41 -7.14 -10.28
N ALA A 85 9.19 -7.72 -11.20
CA ALA A 85 8.77 -8.07 -12.56
C ALA A 85 7.72 -9.19 -12.59
N GLY A 86 6.82 -9.16 -13.58
CA GLY A 86 5.76 -10.17 -13.75
C GLY A 86 4.61 -10.06 -12.75
N MET A 87 4.46 -8.90 -12.11
CA MET A 87 3.39 -8.62 -11.14
C MET A 87 2.50 -7.47 -11.65
N GLU A 88 1.25 -7.48 -11.21
CA GLU A 88 0.31 -6.38 -11.42
C GLU A 88 0.26 -5.49 -10.17
N TYR A 89 0.21 -4.18 -10.37
CA TYR A 89 0.16 -3.19 -9.31
C TYR A 89 -1.00 -2.21 -9.51
N GLY A 90 -1.51 -1.71 -8.39
CA GLY A 90 -2.47 -0.64 -8.33
C GLY A 90 -2.03 0.42 -7.31
N ILE A 91 -2.09 1.70 -7.69
CA ILE A 91 -1.89 2.85 -6.80
C ILE A 91 -3.23 3.57 -6.68
N LEU A 92 -3.83 3.50 -5.49
CA LEU A 92 -5.08 4.19 -5.17
C LEU A 92 -4.76 5.55 -4.55
N ILE A 93 -5.28 6.64 -5.13
CA ILE A 93 -5.05 8.00 -4.62
C ILE A 93 -6.05 8.29 -3.51
N ILE A 94 -5.56 8.21 -2.27
CA ILE A 94 -6.37 8.44 -1.06
C ILE A 94 -6.62 9.94 -0.81
N ASN A 95 -5.63 10.77 -1.13
CA ASN A 95 -5.71 12.21 -1.00
C ASN A 95 -4.70 12.88 -1.95
N GLY A 96 -5.05 14.06 -2.46
CA GLY A 96 -4.18 14.83 -3.35
C GLY A 96 -4.22 14.31 -4.79
N GLU A 97 -3.05 14.36 -5.44
CA GLU A 97 -2.86 13.99 -6.84
C GLU A 97 -1.50 13.34 -7.06
N VAL A 98 -1.41 12.46 -8.06
CA VAL A 98 -0.18 11.84 -8.53
C VAL A 98 -0.05 12.07 -10.02
N ILE A 99 1.16 12.42 -10.46
CA ILE A 99 1.49 12.57 -11.89
C ILE A 99 2.40 11.41 -12.29
N HIS A 100 1.97 10.65 -13.30
CA HIS A 100 2.76 9.56 -13.86
C HIS A 100 2.73 9.60 -15.39
N GLU A 101 3.89 9.60 -16.03
CA GLU A 101 4.04 9.67 -17.49
C GLU A 101 3.23 10.80 -18.18
N GLY A 102 3.01 11.91 -17.46
CA GLY A 102 2.24 13.07 -17.93
C GLY A 102 0.72 12.95 -17.74
N GLU A 103 0.23 11.81 -17.25
CA GLU A 103 -1.15 11.64 -16.79
C GLU A 103 -1.27 12.03 -15.31
N THR A 104 -2.39 12.64 -14.95
CA THR A 104 -2.69 13.05 -13.56
C THR A 104 -3.81 12.18 -13.03
N PHE A 105 -3.56 11.55 -11.89
CA PHE A 105 -4.54 10.77 -11.13
C PHE A 105 -4.90 11.56 -9.87
N VAL A 106 -6.19 11.71 -9.60
CA VAL A 106 -6.71 12.47 -8.46
C VAL A 106 -7.36 11.55 -7.42
N GLN A 107 -7.76 12.13 -6.28
CA GLN A 107 -8.44 11.40 -5.21
C GLN A 107 -9.55 10.46 -5.74
N ASP A 108 -9.59 9.25 -5.18
CA ASP A 108 -10.51 8.15 -5.48
C ASP A 108 -10.25 7.45 -6.83
N GLU A 109 -9.20 7.82 -7.56
CA GLU A 109 -8.77 7.11 -8.76
C GLU A 109 -7.73 6.02 -8.46
N LEU A 110 -7.77 4.95 -9.26
CA LEU A 110 -6.85 3.83 -9.22
C LEU A 110 -6.02 3.79 -10.50
N MET A 111 -4.72 4.08 -10.38
CA MET A 111 -3.76 3.83 -11.44
C MET A 111 -3.35 2.35 -11.41
N ARG A 112 -3.52 1.63 -12.52
CA ARG A 112 -3.14 0.22 -12.65
C ARG A 112 -2.07 0.04 -13.71
N PHE A 113 -1.05 -0.77 -13.41
CA PHE A 113 0.01 -1.11 -14.36
C PHE A 113 0.60 -2.49 -14.08
N GLU A 114 1.29 -3.05 -15.07
CA GLU A 114 1.96 -4.35 -15.00
C GLU A 114 3.46 -4.17 -15.25
N THR A 115 4.29 -4.97 -14.60
CA THR A 115 5.73 -4.99 -14.83
C THR A 115 6.10 -6.14 -15.78
N SER A 116 6.81 -5.80 -16.86
CA SER A 116 7.30 -6.78 -17.86
C SER A 116 8.54 -7.53 -17.40
#